data_AF-A0A2A6JGB9-F1
#
_entry.id   AF-A0A2A6JGB9-F1
#
_cell.length_a   1.000
_cell.length_b   1.000
_cell.length_c   1.000
_cell.angle_alpha   90.00
_cell.angle_beta   90.00
_cell.angle_gamma   90.00
#
_symmetry.space_group_name_H-M   'P 1'
#
loop_
_entity.id
_entity.type
_entity.pdbx_description
1 polymer ?
#
loop_
_entity_poly.entity_id
_entity_poly.type
_entity_poly.pdbx_seq_one_letter_code
_entity_poly.pdbx_strand_id
1 'polypeptide(L)'
;MIRFVLRFAAPAAALLFSGIAHGQEIDPDILKAQAGTYLIAPEDGRAGCQMTLETDMAIGGFSLSGQEACAKSLPALAEAASWNFDGNGGLILIDPTRKVLARFVENEGSPMKTEDGTPLLLIAAPGGVDHLPTFRSLAGAWTMQRPDGERLCGITLGSDVGTDGNAPLSLSGDCAAAVAKLKLAVWHIEGFGLTLMGHDGSSLGFDMRADGNFDKSKQEGGKPLSLVRR
;
A
#
# COMPACT_ATOMS: atom_id res chain seq x y z
N MET A 1 -62.70 14.52 62.43
CA MET A 1 -62.84 15.20 61.13
C MET A 1 -62.19 14.34 60.07
N ILE A 2 -62.98 13.97 59.05
CA ILE A 2 -62.65 13.06 57.96
C ILE A 2 -61.65 13.72 57.00
N ARG A 3 -60.65 12.98 56.52
CA ARG A 3 -60.09 13.17 55.16
C ARG A 3 -59.45 11.89 54.64
N PHE A 4 -60.20 11.24 53.76
CA PHE A 4 -59.76 10.30 52.72
C PHE A 4 -58.65 10.94 51.88
N VAL A 5 -57.58 10.20 51.56
CA VAL A 5 -56.83 10.41 50.31
C VAL A 5 -56.41 9.05 49.73
N LEU A 6 -56.76 8.90 48.47
CA LEU A 6 -56.71 7.73 47.59
C LEU A 6 -55.31 7.14 47.38
N ARG A 7 -55.29 5.81 47.26
CA ARG A 7 -54.23 5.02 46.62
C ARG A 7 -54.13 5.38 45.13
N PHE A 8 -52.93 5.66 44.65
CA PHE A 8 -52.57 5.51 43.24
C PHE A 8 -51.33 4.62 43.16
N ALA A 9 -51.53 3.38 42.70
CA ALA A 9 -50.46 2.51 42.24
C ALA A 9 -50.35 2.70 40.73
N ALA A 10 -49.20 3.18 40.26
CA ALA A 10 -48.85 3.23 38.84
C ALA A 10 -47.67 2.26 38.61
N PRO A 11 -47.78 1.24 37.74
CA PRO A 11 -46.63 0.44 37.36
C PRO A 11 -45.87 1.19 36.25
N ALA A 12 -44.61 1.53 36.51
CA ALA A 12 -43.68 1.97 35.49
C ALA A 12 -43.20 0.74 34.70
N ALA A 13 -43.78 0.52 33.52
CA ALA A 13 -43.25 -0.45 32.56
C ALA A 13 -42.00 0.16 31.88
N ALA A 14 -40.82 -0.26 32.32
CA ALA A 14 -39.56 0.07 31.66
C ALA A 14 -39.44 -0.73 30.36
N LEU A 15 -39.64 -0.07 29.21
CA LEU A 15 -39.31 -0.61 27.90
C LEU A 15 -37.79 -0.58 27.72
N LEU A 16 -37.14 -1.71 27.99
CA LEU A 16 -35.78 -1.98 27.55
C LEU A 16 -35.81 -2.19 26.03
N PHE A 17 -35.62 -1.12 25.27
CA PHE A 17 -35.20 -1.23 23.88
C PHE A 17 -33.75 -1.73 23.87
N SER A 18 -33.58 -3.05 23.89
CA SER A 18 -32.35 -3.69 23.45
C SER A 18 -32.23 -3.46 21.95
N GLY A 19 -31.59 -2.34 21.57
CA GLY A 19 -31.20 -2.11 20.19
C GLY A 19 -30.31 -3.27 19.75
N ILE A 20 -30.77 -4.02 18.75
CA ILE A 20 -29.92 -4.95 18.02
C ILE A 20 -28.87 -4.07 17.35
N ALA A 21 -27.63 -4.12 17.82
CA ALA A 21 -26.51 -3.54 17.12
C ALA A 21 -26.34 -4.34 15.83
N HIS A 22 -27.00 -3.90 14.76
CA HIS A 22 -26.64 -4.34 13.42
C HIS A 22 -25.19 -3.91 13.21
N GLY A 23 -24.27 -4.88 13.12
CA GLY A 23 -22.92 -4.62 12.65
C GLY A 23 -23.04 -3.82 11.36
N GLN A 24 -22.35 -2.69 11.27
CA GLN A 24 -22.45 -1.82 10.10
C GLN A 24 -22.11 -2.65 8.87
N GLU A 25 -23.11 -2.83 8.00
CA GLU A 25 -22.93 -3.47 6.71
C GLU A 25 -21.92 -2.63 5.93
N ILE A 26 -20.80 -3.24 5.54
CA ILE A 26 -19.76 -2.53 4.81
C ILE A 26 -20.33 -2.16 3.45
N ASP A 27 -20.16 -0.88 3.08
CA ASP A 27 -20.61 -0.39 1.80
C ASP A 27 -20.01 -1.25 0.67
N PRO A 28 -20.83 -1.85 -0.22
CA PRO A 28 -20.35 -2.69 -1.31
C PRO A 28 -19.32 -2.01 -2.22
N ASP A 29 -19.36 -0.68 -2.33
CA ASP A 29 -18.39 0.06 -3.14
C ASP A 29 -17.05 0.22 -2.42
N ILE A 30 -17.04 0.33 -1.08
CA ILE A 30 -15.80 0.27 -0.28
C ILE A 30 -15.17 -1.12 -0.38
N LEU A 31 -15.98 -2.18 -0.26
CA LEU A 31 -15.52 -3.56 -0.42
C LEU A 31 -14.87 -3.78 -1.79
N LYS A 32 -15.53 -3.34 -2.87
CA LYS A 32 -14.98 -3.46 -4.24
C LYS A 32 -13.73 -2.63 -4.45
N ALA A 33 -13.61 -1.46 -3.81
CA ALA A 33 -12.43 -0.61 -3.92
C ALA A 33 -11.20 -1.22 -3.21
N GLN A 34 -11.42 -2.00 -2.15
CA GLN A 34 -10.36 -2.69 -1.39
C GLN A 34 -10.03 -4.09 -1.95
N ALA A 35 -10.96 -4.72 -2.67
CA ALA A 35 -10.73 -6.00 -3.32
C ALA A 35 -9.72 -5.86 -4.48
N GLY A 36 -8.94 -6.91 -4.72
CA GLY A 36 -7.91 -6.91 -5.76
C GLY A 36 -6.74 -7.82 -5.45
N THR A 37 -5.79 -7.91 -6.38
CA THR A 37 -4.56 -8.68 -6.21
C THR A 37 -3.46 -7.80 -5.63
N TYR A 38 -2.89 -8.26 -4.52
CA TYR A 38 -1.84 -7.57 -3.79
C TYR A 38 -0.59 -8.45 -3.70
N LEU A 39 0.58 -7.81 -3.69
CA LEU A 39 1.78 -8.38 -3.12
C LEU A 39 1.79 -8.10 -1.63
N ILE A 40 2.01 -9.15 -0.83
CA ILE A 40 2.39 -9.04 0.56
C ILE A 40 3.88 -9.34 0.65
N ALA A 41 4.70 -8.35 1.01
CA ALA A 41 6.15 -8.50 1.01
C ALA A 41 6.82 -7.76 2.18
N PRO A 42 7.94 -8.30 2.70
CA PRO A 42 8.80 -7.58 3.64
C PRO A 42 9.35 -6.28 3.04
N GLU A 43 9.35 -5.22 3.84
CA GLU A 43 9.88 -3.89 3.44
C GLU A 43 11.39 -3.93 3.10
N ASP A 44 12.11 -4.95 3.59
CA ASP A 44 13.54 -5.15 3.35
C ASP A 44 13.89 -5.71 1.95
N GLY A 45 12.89 -5.96 1.10
CA GLY A 45 13.07 -6.43 -0.28
C GLY A 45 13.26 -7.94 -0.41
N ARG A 46 13.05 -8.73 0.65
CA ARG A 46 12.89 -10.18 0.51
C ARG A 46 11.64 -10.52 -0.28
N ALA A 47 11.63 -11.73 -0.84
CA ALA A 47 10.46 -12.26 -1.54
C ALA A 47 9.24 -12.31 -0.61
N GLY A 48 8.09 -11.97 -1.18
CA GLY A 48 6.77 -12.05 -0.60
C GLY A 48 5.91 -13.09 -1.31
N CYS A 49 4.60 -12.87 -1.32
CA CYS A 49 3.63 -13.67 -2.07
C CYS A 49 2.49 -12.79 -2.59
N GLN A 50 1.89 -13.20 -3.70
CA GLN A 50 0.68 -12.57 -4.21
C GLN A 50 -0.56 -13.24 -3.65
N MET A 51 -1.57 -12.45 -3.35
CA MET A 51 -2.86 -12.91 -2.86
C MET A 51 -3.95 -11.99 -3.38
N THR A 52 -5.09 -12.56 -3.75
CA THR A 52 -6.26 -11.79 -4.20
C THR A 52 -7.28 -11.72 -3.08
N LEU A 53 -7.64 -10.49 -2.73
CA LEU A 53 -8.74 -10.18 -1.82
C LEU A 53 -10.04 -10.16 -2.63
N GLU A 54 -10.91 -11.12 -2.39
CA GLU A 54 -12.16 -11.30 -3.14
C GLU A 54 -13.33 -10.63 -2.40
N THR A 55 -14.48 -10.50 -3.06
CA THR A 55 -15.69 -9.90 -2.47
C THR A 55 -16.69 -10.92 -1.93
N ASP A 56 -16.51 -12.21 -2.22
CA ASP A 56 -17.44 -13.26 -1.76
C ASP A 56 -17.28 -13.51 -0.27
N MET A 57 -18.39 -13.79 0.42
CA MET A 57 -18.40 -14.05 1.86
C MET A 57 -17.65 -15.35 2.22
N ALA A 58 -16.88 -15.29 3.30
CA ALA A 58 -16.19 -16.44 3.90
C ALA A 58 -16.35 -16.44 5.43
N ILE A 59 -15.97 -17.54 6.08
CA ILE A 59 -15.89 -17.57 7.55
C ILE A 59 -14.79 -16.61 7.99
N GLY A 60 -15.16 -15.54 8.70
CA GLY A 60 -14.21 -14.52 9.19
C GLY A 60 -14.29 -13.18 8.45
N GLY A 61 -14.98 -13.12 7.31
CA GLY A 61 -15.11 -11.89 6.52
C GLY A 61 -15.38 -12.20 5.06
N PHE A 62 -14.48 -11.77 4.19
CA PHE A 62 -14.49 -12.00 2.75
C PHE A 62 -13.41 -13.01 2.35
N SER A 63 -13.66 -13.77 1.29
CA SER A 63 -12.75 -14.79 0.79
C SER A 63 -11.48 -14.20 0.18
N LEU A 64 -10.44 -15.01 0.08
CA LEU A 64 -9.19 -14.69 -0.60
C LEU A 64 -8.69 -15.90 -1.38
N SER A 65 -7.78 -15.68 -2.32
CA SER A 65 -7.15 -16.72 -3.12
C SER A 65 -5.65 -16.48 -3.31
N GLY A 66 -4.88 -17.55 -3.59
CA GLY A 66 -3.43 -17.47 -3.86
C GLY A 66 -2.53 -17.56 -2.62
N GLN A 67 -3.08 -17.75 -1.43
CA GLN A 67 -2.34 -17.88 -0.18
C GLN A 67 -1.28 -18.99 -0.20
N GLU A 68 -1.47 -20.03 -1.00
CA GLU A 68 -0.50 -21.12 -1.16
C GLU A 68 0.85 -20.63 -1.69
N ALA A 69 0.88 -19.51 -2.42
CA ALA A 69 2.12 -18.87 -2.87
C ALA A 69 2.98 -18.37 -1.70
N CYS A 70 2.37 -18.15 -0.52
CA CYS A 70 3.05 -17.70 0.68
C CYS A 70 3.83 -18.81 1.38
N ALA A 71 3.57 -20.09 1.10
CA ALA A 71 4.17 -21.22 1.85
C ALA A 71 5.70 -21.20 1.93
N LYS A 72 6.38 -20.63 0.92
CA LYS A 72 7.85 -20.51 0.89
C LYS A 72 8.36 -19.23 1.55
N SER A 73 7.79 -18.08 1.18
CA SER A 73 8.31 -16.76 1.54
C SER A 73 7.75 -16.23 2.86
N LEU A 74 6.47 -16.47 3.10
CA LEU A 74 5.72 -15.99 4.27
C LEU A 74 4.83 -17.13 4.83
N PRO A 75 5.42 -18.19 5.42
CA PRO A 75 4.67 -19.39 5.81
C PRO A 75 3.52 -19.13 6.80
N ALA A 76 3.64 -18.09 7.63
CA ALA A 76 2.59 -17.68 8.56
C ALA A 76 1.29 -17.23 7.87
N LEU A 77 1.34 -16.84 6.60
CA LEU A 77 0.19 -16.41 5.80
C LEU A 77 -0.35 -17.50 4.88
N ALA A 78 0.30 -18.67 4.80
CA ALA A 78 -0.12 -19.74 3.90
C ALA A 78 -1.47 -20.36 4.27
N GLU A 79 -1.89 -20.20 5.53
CA GLU A 79 -3.18 -20.66 6.05
C GLU A 79 -4.23 -19.54 6.07
N ALA A 80 -3.98 -18.40 5.42
CA ALA A 80 -4.98 -17.35 5.29
C ALA A 80 -6.20 -17.90 4.54
N ALA A 81 -7.40 -17.68 5.07
CA ALA A 81 -8.64 -18.19 4.50
C ALA A 81 -9.68 -17.09 4.26
N SER A 82 -9.53 -15.95 4.93
CA SER A 82 -10.38 -14.79 4.73
C SER A 82 -9.63 -13.50 5.06
N TRP A 83 -10.16 -12.38 4.58
CA TRP A 83 -9.76 -11.05 4.97
C TRP A 83 -10.96 -10.25 5.47
N ASN A 84 -10.71 -9.21 6.24
CA ASN A 84 -11.77 -8.31 6.68
C ASN A 84 -11.19 -6.91 6.99
N PHE A 85 -12.07 -5.92 7.06
CA PHE A 85 -11.71 -4.62 7.61
C PHE A 85 -11.53 -4.74 9.13
N ASP A 86 -10.59 -3.96 9.64
CA ASP A 86 -10.15 -4.08 11.03
C ASP A 86 -10.94 -3.19 12.01
N GLY A 87 -11.85 -2.37 11.48
CA GLY A 87 -12.69 -1.42 12.19
C GLY A 87 -12.10 0.00 12.28
N ASN A 88 -10.82 0.18 11.96
CA ASN A 88 -10.09 1.44 12.06
C ASN A 88 -9.53 1.93 10.71
N GLY A 89 -10.06 1.41 9.60
CA GLY A 89 -9.57 1.69 8.24
C GLY A 89 -8.48 0.72 7.75
N GLY A 90 -7.95 -0.13 8.63
CA GLY A 90 -7.02 -1.17 8.27
C GLY A 90 -7.68 -2.45 7.78
N LEU A 91 -6.83 -3.43 7.46
CA LEU A 91 -7.20 -4.75 6.97
C LEU A 91 -6.58 -5.85 7.83
N ILE A 92 -7.31 -6.95 8.05
CA ILE A 92 -6.81 -8.14 8.72
C ILE A 92 -6.91 -9.37 7.81
N LEU A 93 -5.90 -10.23 7.91
CA LEU A 93 -5.90 -11.58 7.34
C LEU A 93 -6.18 -12.60 8.45
N ILE A 94 -7.01 -13.59 8.15
CA ILE A 94 -7.59 -14.46 9.15
C ILE A 94 -7.52 -15.93 8.67
N ASP A 95 -7.17 -16.84 9.58
CA ASP A 95 -7.15 -18.28 9.33
C ASP A 95 -8.55 -18.94 9.50
N PRO A 96 -8.74 -20.23 9.16
CA PRO A 96 -10.01 -20.93 9.33
C PRO A 96 -10.52 -21.00 10.78
N THR A 97 -9.65 -20.81 11.77
CA THR A 97 -9.98 -20.79 13.21
C THR A 97 -10.38 -19.40 13.71
N ARG A 98 -10.44 -18.41 12.81
CA ARG A 98 -10.68 -16.99 13.08
C ARG A 98 -9.56 -16.28 13.83
N LYS A 99 -8.34 -16.84 13.81
CA LYS A 99 -7.17 -16.17 14.35
C LYS A 99 -6.67 -15.15 13.32
N VAL A 100 -6.38 -13.94 13.79
CA VAL A 100 -5.73 -12.91 12.96
C VAL A 100 -4.27 -13.32 12.73
N LEU A 101 -3.90 -13.48 11.47
CA LEU A 101 -2.55 -13.81 11.02
C LEU A 101 -1.69 -12.55 10.79
N ALA A 102 -2.31 -11.49 10.25
CA ALA A 102 -1.68 -10.20 10.03
C ALA A 102 -2.71 -9.08 10.13
N ARG A 103 -2.27 -7.91 10.57
CA ARG A 103 -3.04 -6.66 10.57
C ARG A 103 -2.24 -5.60 9.84
N PHE A 104 -2.80 -5.08 8.77
CA PHE A 104 -2.27 -4.00 7.97
C PHE A 104 -2.99 -2.71 8.35
N VAL A 105 -2.22 -1.72 8.79
CA VAL A 105 -2.73 -0.41 9.20
C VAL A 105 -2.54 0.56 8.04
N GLU A 106 -3.54 1.41 7.81
CA GLU A 106 -3.45 2.48 6.83
C GLU A 106 -2.39 3.50 7.26
N ASN A 107 -1.62 3.99 6.29
CA ASN A 107 -0.71 5.11 6.46
C ASN A 107 -0.95 6.09 5.33
N GLU A 108 -1.22 7.36 5.65
CA GLU A 108 -1.63 8.34 4.65
C GLU A 108 -0.55 8.51 3.59
N GLY A 109 -0.89 8.19 2.34
CA GLY A 109 0.04 8.30 1.19
C GLY A 109 1.03 7.15 1.03
N SER A 110 0.99 6.13 1.90
CA SER A 110 1.88 4.97 1.87
C SER A 110 1.10 3.65 1.75
N PRO A 111 1.72 2.55 1.30
CA PRO A 111 1.11 1.23 1.38
C PRO A 111 0.74 0.85 2.82
N MET A 112 -0.34 0.08 2.99
CA MET A 112 -0.71 -0.41 4.32
C MET A 112 0.37 -1.34 4.86
N LYS A 113 0.65 -1.24 6.17
CA LYS A 113 1.81 -1.89 6.79
C LYS A 113 1.46 -2.61 8.09
N THR A 114 2.12 -3.73 8.37
CA THR A 114 2.03 -4.39 9.67
C THR A 114 2.92 -3.70 10.71
N GLU A 115 2.44 -3.58 11.94
CA GLU A 115 3.21 -2.99 13.04
C GLU A 115 4.02 -4.02 13.84
N ASP A 116 3.59 -5.28 13.82
CA ASP A 116 4.24 -6.37 14.55
C ASP A 116 5.34 -7.07 13.73
N GLY A 117 6.46 -7.39 14.38
CA GLY A 117 7.52 -8.21 13.80
C GLY A 117 8.30 -7.49 12.68
N THR A 118 8.67 -8.23 11.63
CA THR A 118 9.23 -7.60 10.41
C THR A 118 8.09 -6.97 9.62
N PRO A 119 8.13 -5.66 9.32
CA PRO A 119 7.05 -5.00 8.61
C PRO A 119 6.80 -5.61 7.23
N LEU A 120 5.55 -5.98 7.00
CA LEU A 120 5.04 -6.40 5.70
C LEU A 120 4.20 -5.26 5.12
N LEU A 121 4.36 -5.01 3.83
CA LEU A 121 3.48 -4.13 3.07
C LEU A 121 2.40 -4.96 2.37
N LEU A 122 1.17 -4.45 2.36
CA LEU A 122 0.10 -4.88 1.45
C LEU A 122 0.02 -3.84 0.33
N ILE A 123 0.44 -4.22 -0.88
CA ILE A 123 0.62 -3.27 -1.99
C ILE A 123 0.18 -3.87 -3.32
N ALA A 124 -0.48 -3.07 -4.16
CA ALA A 124 -0.73 -3.46 -5.54
C ALA A 124 0.61 -3.52 -6.30
N ALA A 125 0.91 -4.67 -6.91
CA ALA A 125 2.19 -4.89 -7.58
C ALA A 125 2.06 -5.02 -9.10
N PRO A 126 3.07 -4.60 -9.88
CA PRO A 126 3.16 -5.00 -11.27
C PRO A 126 3.20 -6.54 -11.40
N GLY A 127 2.59 -7.06 -12.46
CA GLY A 127 2.56 -8.51 -12.69
C GLY A 127 3.95 -9.13 -12.76
N GLY A 128 4.13 -10.30 -12.15
CA GLY A 128 5.40 -11.04 -12.15
C GLY A 128 6.43 -10.55 -11.12
N VAL A 129 6.11 -9.53 -10.32
CA VAL A 129 6.99 -9.05 -9.24
C VAL A 129 6.65 -9.78 -7.93
N ASP A 130 7.68 -10.30 -7.27
CA ASP A 130 7.58 -11.06 -6.01
C ASP A 130 8.28 -10.39 -4.83
N HIS A 131 8.96 -9.25 -5.02
CA HIS A 131 9.63 -8.51 -3.96
C HIS A 131 9.60 -7.00 -4.22
N LEU A 132 9.82 -6.22 -3.18
CA LEU A 132 9.93 -4.77 -3.28
C LEU A 132 11.31 -4.37 -3.80
N PRO A 133 11.41 -3.34 -4.67
CA PRO A 133 12.69 -2.77 -5.02
C PRO A 133 13.35 -2.15 -3.77
N THR A 134 14.66 -2.29 -3.70
CA THR A 134 15.50 -1.66 -2.67
C THR A 134 16.41 -0.60 -3.29
N PHE A 135 16.93 0.30 -2.46
CA PHE A 135 17.94 1.27 -2.88
C PHE A 135 19.10 0.62 -3.63
N ARG A 136 19.59 -0.50 -3.12
CA ARG A 136 20.68 -1.28 -3.73
C ARG A 136 20.29 -1.87 -5.08
N SER A 137 19.06 -2.37 -5.24
CA SER A 137 18.60 -2.97 -6.49
C SER A 137 18.41 -1.95 -7.62
N LEU A 138 18.02 -0.72 -7.27
CA LEU A 138 17.78 0.35 -8.26
C LEU A 138 19.01 1.21 -8.53
N ALA A 139 20.03 1.16 -7.66
CA ALA A 139 21.28 1.88 -7.89
C ALA A 139 21.94 1.49 -9.22
N GLY A 140 22.55 2.49 -9.87
CA GLY A 140 23.19 2.34 -11.17
C GLY A 140 22.76 3.39 -12.19
N ALA A 141 23.07 3.15 -13.45
CA ALA A 141 22.84 4.06 -14.55
C ALA A 141 21.46 3.86 -15.20
N TRP A 142 20.79 4.97 -15.45
CA TRP A 142 19.46 5.06 -16.04
C TRP A 142 19.44 6.12 -17.15
N THR A 143 18.44 6.01 -18.00
CA THR A 143 18.12 6.99 -19.03
C THR A 143 16.71 7.51 -18.79
N MET A 144 16.60 8.81 -18.54
CA MET A 144 15.33 9.51 -18.65
C MET A 144 15.08 9.81 -20.12
N GLN A 145 13.94 9.36 -20.62
CA GLN A 145 13.55 9.50 -22.02
C GLN A 145 12.05 9.77 -22.15
N ARG A 146 11.65 10.19 -23.34
CA ARG A 146 10.24 10.14 -23.76
C ARG A 146 9.82 8.69 -24.05
N PRO A 147 8.51 8.37 -24.01
CA PRO A 147 8.04 7.03 -24.35
C PRO A 147 8.40 6.58 -25.78
N ASP A 148 8.61 7.52 -26.71
CA ASP A 148 9.06 7.26 -28.08
C ASP A 148 10.57 6.99 -28.21
N GLY A 149 11.32 7.06 -27.11
CA GLY A 149 12.76 6.81 -27.05
C GLY A 149 13.64 8.05 -27.17
N GLU A 150 13.08 9.26 -27.30
CA GLU A 150 13.88 10.49 -27.27
C GLU A 150 14.61 10.60 -25.91
N ARG A 151 15.94 10.46 -25.93
CA ARG A 151 16.78 10.58 -24.74
C ARG A 151 16.81 12.02 -24.23
N LEU A 152 16.50 12.21 -22.95
CA LEU A 152 16.48 13.53 -22.31
C LEU A 152 17.64 13.75 -21.34
N CYS A 153 18.04 12.71 -20.59
CA CYS A 153 19.06 12.84 -19.56
C CYS A 153 19.62 11.46 -19.15
N GLY A 154 20.91 11.37 -18.83
CA GLY A 154 21.46 10.24 -18.09
C GLY A 154 21.35 10.50 -16.61
N ILE A 155 20.94 9.49 -15.85
CA ILE A 155 20.78 9.59 -14.39
C ILE A 155 21.58 8.46 -13.76
N THR A 156 22.30 8.74 -12.68
CA THR A 156 22.92 7.70 -11.86
C THR A 156 22.30 7.75 -10.48
N LEU A 157 21.66 6.65 -10.06
CA LEU A 157 21.11 6.49 -8.72
C LEU A 157 22.17 5.86 -7.82
N GLY A 158 22.53 6.52 -6.72
CA GLY A 158 23.41 5.98 -5.68
C GLY A 158 22.65 5.11 -4.67
N SER A 159 23.34 4.23 -3.96
CA SER A 159 22.74 3.33 -2.96
C SER A 159 22.90 3.77 -1.52
N ASP A 160 23.66 4.85 -1.25
CA ASP A 160 24.01 5.28 0.10
C ASP A 160 22.87 6.10 0.70
N VAL A 161 22.01 5.43 1.47
CA VAL A 161 20.83 6.05 2.08
C VAL A 161 21.25 6.92 3.27
N GLY A 162 20.88 8.18 3.22
CA GLY A 162 21.06 9.15 4.30
C GLY A 162 20.09 8.94 5.46
N THR A 163 20.29 9.68 6.54
CA THR A 163 19.42 9.64 7.73
C THR A 163 18.01 10.18 7.47
N ASP A 164 17.83 10.91 6.37
CA ASP A 164 16.56 11.42 5.88
C ASP A 164 15.80 10.40 5.01
N GLY A 165 16.34 9.19 4.84
CA GLY A 165 15.73 8.13 4.03
C GLY A 165 15.91 8.31 2.53
N ASN A 166 16.71 9.29 2.08
CA ASN A 166 16.98 9.53 0.66
C ASN A 166 18.38 9.04 0.27
N ALA A 167 18.58 8.72 -1.00
CA ALA A 167 19.90 8.41 -1.55
C ALA A 167 20.30 9.45 -2.61
N PRO A 168 21.61 9.69 -2.84
CA PRO A 168 22.05 10.67 -3.83
C PRO A 168 21.75 10.18 -5.25
N LEU A 169 21.48 11.12 -6.15
CA LEU A 169 21.51 10.89 -7.60
C LEU A 169 22.38 11.95 -8.29
N SER A 170 22.84 11.64 -9.50
CA SER A 170 23.52 12.60 -10.37
C SER A 170 22.94 12.58 -11.78
N LEU A 171 22.95 13.76 -12.41
CA LEU A 171 22.56 13.95 -13.80
C LEU A 171 23.80 14.03 -14.69
N SER A 172 23.71 13.55 -15.92
CA SER A 172 24.77 13.73 -16.91
C SER A 172 24.85 15.18 -17.39
N GLY A 173 26.03 15.63 -17.83
CA GLY A 173 26.24 17.02 -18.24
C GLY A 173 25.51 17.43 -19.53
N ASP A 174 24.98 16.47 -20.28
CA ASP A 174 24.29 16.63 -21.56
C ASP A 174 22.76 16.66 -21.42
N CYS A 175 22.22 16.76 -20.20
CA CYS A 175 20.77 16.72 -20.01
C CYS A 175 20.04 17.89 -20.67
N ALA A 176 18.87 17.59 -21.26
CA ALA A 176 17.98 18.58 -21.84
C ALA A 176 17.66 19.69 -20.82
N ALA A 177 17.60 20.94 -21.27
CA ALA A 177 17.48 22.12 -20.40
C ALA A 177 16.29 22.03 -19.42
N ALA A 178 15.16 21.45 -19.85
CA ALA A 178 13.99 21.25 -19.01
C ALA A 178 14.25 20.31 -17.82
N VAL A 179 15.08 19.27 -18.00
CA VAL A 179 15.47 18.33 -16.92
C VAL A 179 16.55 18.95 -16.04
N ALA A 180 17.57 19.59 -16.65
CA ALA A 180 18.64 20.25 -15.91
C ALA A 180 18.11 21.33 -14.94
N LYS A 181 17.04 22.04 -15.33
CA LYS A 181 16.40 23.06 -14.49
C LYS A 181 15.80 22.51 -13.19
N LEU A 182 15.41 21.22 -13.16
CA LEU A 182 14.83 20.58 -11.97
C LEU A 182 15.87 20.37 -10.85
N LYS A 183 17.17 20.45 -11.17
CA LYS A 183 18.28 20.30 -10.21
C LYS A 183 18.13 19.06 -9.32
N LEU A 184 17.68 17.95 -9.90
CA LEU A 184 17.49 16.68 -9.22
C LEU A 184 18.83 16.23 -8.60
N ALA A 185 18.79 15.80 -7.34
CA ALA A 185 19.98 15.52 -6.55
C ALA A 185 19.84 14.37 -5.56
N VAL A 186 18.60 14.05 -5.15
CA VAL A 186 18.32 12.90 -4.28
C VAL A 186 17.11 12.13 -4.80
N TRP A 187 17.00 10.86 -4.40
CA TRP A 187 15.86 10.02 -4.72
C TRP A 187 15.41 9.20 -3.52
N HIS A 188 14.15 8.78 -3.59
CA HIS A 188 13.51 7.92 -2.60
C HIS A 188 12.70 6.83 -3.31
N ILE A 189 12.57 5.67 -2.67
CA ILE A 189 11.71 4.58 -3.12
C ILE A 189 10.82 4.14 -1.96
N GLU A 190 9.52 4.05 -2.23
CA GLU A 190 8.55 3.50 -1.30
C GLU A 190 7.61 2.57 -2.06
N GLY A 191 7.50 1.32 -1.61
CA GLY A 191 6.76 0.31 -2.35
C GLY A 191 7.31 0.16 -3.78
N PHE A 192 6.50 0.52 -4.78
CA PHE A 192 6.87 0.55 -6.19
C PHE A 192 6.97 1.97 -6.79
N GLY A 193 6.84 2.99 -5.95
CA GLY A 193 6.96 4.40 -6.34
C GLY A 193 8.39 4.91 -6.15
N LEU A 194 8.95 5.51 -7.21
CA LEU A 194 10.26 6.17 -7.21
C LEU A 194 10.06 7.68 -7.32
N THR A 195 10.62 8.44 -6.39
CA THR A 195 10.58 9.90 -6.44
C THR A 195 11.99 10.45 -6.61
N LEU A 196 12.19 11.25 -7.66
CA LEU A 196 13.42 12.03 -7.87
C LEU A 196 13.17 13.46 -7.40
N MET A 197 14.03 14.00 -6.56
CA MET A 197 13.85 15.31 -5.93
C MET A 197 15.06 16.21 -6.17
N GLY A 198 14.78 17.48 -6.42
CA GLY A 198 15.77 18.55 -6.51
C GLY A 198 15.91 19.34 -5.23
N HIS A 199 17.01 20.08 -5.11
CA HIS A 199 17.26 20.94 -3.93
C HIS A 199 16.32 22.13 -3.81
N ASP A 200 15.59 22.48 -4.87
CA ASP A 200 14.68 23.63 -4.92
C ASP A 200 13.20 23.24 -4.74
N GLY A 201 12.93 22.01 -4.27
CA GLY A 201 11.59 21.49 -4.07
C GLY A 201 10.93 20.91 -5.32
N SER A 202 11.63 20.91 -6.47
CA SER A 202 11.16 20.19 -7.66
C SER A 202 11.15 18.68 -7.40
N SER A 203 10.11 17.98 -7.86
CA SER A 203 10.03 16.51 -7.78
C SER A 203 9.51 15.91 -9.09
N LEU A 204 9.83 14.63 -9.28
CA LEU A 204 9.20 13.76 -10.28
C LEU A 204 8.92 12.40 -9.65
N GLY A 205 7.65 12.05 -9.53
CA GLY A 205 7.18 10.71 -9.18
C GLY A 205 7.11 9.76 -10.38
N PHE A 206 7.47 8.51 -10.16
CA PHE A 206 7.41 7.42 -11.14
C PHE A 206 6.84 6.14 -10.52
N ASP A 207 6.11 5.37 -11.33
CA ASP A 207 5.57 4.06 -10.97
C ASP A 207 6.39 2.96 -11.67
N MET A 208 6.77 1.92 -10.93
CA MET A 208 7.49 0.78 -11.50
C MET A 208 6.61 -0.05 -12.42
N ARG A 209 7.21 -0.55 -13.51
CA ARG A 209 6.62 -1.49 -14.45
C ARG A 209 7.04 -2.92 -14.13
N ALA A 210 6.37 -3.89 -14.76
CA ALA A 210 6.70 -5.31 -14.62
C ALA A 210 8.13 -5.67 -15.08
N ASP A 211 8.72 -4.87 -15.97
CA ASP A 211 10.10 -5.07 -16.46
C ASP A 211 11.16 -4.36 -15.58
N GLY A 212 10.76 -3.76 -14.45
CA GLY A 212 11.65 -3.04 -13.53
C GLY A 212 12.07 -1.65 -14.02
N ASN A 213 11.60 -1.20 -15.18
CA ASN A 213 11.70 0.20 -15.60
C ASN A 213 10.57 1.02 -14.97
N PHE A 214 10.61 2.34 -15.11
CA PHE A 214 9.63 3.23 -14.51
C PHE A 214 8.99 4.16 -15.54
N ASP A 215 7.72 4.46 -15.37
CA ASP A 215 7.03 5.52 -16.11
C ASP A 215 6.58 6.61 -15.12
N LYS A 216 6.57 7.87 -15.58
CA LYS A 216 6.14 8.99 -14.75
C LYS A 216 4.72 8.73 -14.22
N SER A 217 4.52 8.89 -12.91
CA SER A 217 3.24 8.63 -12.26
C SER A 217 2.14 9.50 -12.85
N LYS A 218 0.94 8.93 -13.03
CA LYS A 218 -0.17 9.64 -13.71
C LYS A 218 -0.61 10.91 -12.98
N GLN A 219 -0.43 10.93 -11.66
CA GLN A 219 -0.81 12.00 -10.74
C GLN A 219 0.08 13.24 -10.89
N GLU A 220 1.30 13.08 -11.38
CA GLU A 220 2.28 14.17 -11.57
C GLU A 220 1.97 15.07 -12.79
N GLY A 221 1.10 14.63 -13.71
CA GLY A 221 0.74 15.36 -14.92
C GLY A 221 1.93 15.71 -15.83
N GLY A 222 1.71 16.66 -16.75
CA GLY A 222 2.72 17.10 -17.72
C GLY A 222 3.02 16.07 -18.82
N LYS A 223 4.14 16.25 -19.52
CA LYS A 223 4.54 15.34 -20.61
C LYS A 223 5.04 14.00 -20.04
N PRO A 224 4.64 12.86 -20.62
CA PRO A 224 5.13 11.54 -20.21
C PRO A 224 6.65 11.43 -20.23
N LEU A 225 7.19 10.68 -19.28
CA LEU A 225 8.60 10.31 -19.17
C LEU A 225 8.70 8.83 -18.81
N SER A 226 9.78 8.21 -19.25
CA SER A 226 10.19 6.88 -18.81
C SER A 226 11.62 6.93 -18.27
N LEU A 227 11.88 6.16 -17.22
CA LEU A 227 13.22 5.89 -16.71
C LEU A 227 13.58 4.44 -17.07
N VAL A 228 14.54 4.28 -17.97
CA VAL A 228 14.94 2.98 -18.51
C VAL A 228 16.36 2.65 -18.06
N ARG A 229 16.56 1.44 -17.53
CA ARG A 229 17.87 0.98 -17.05
C ARG A 229 18.85 0.86 -18.22
N ARG A 230 20.10 1.28 -18.01
CA ARG A 230 21.17 1.14 -19.00
C ARG A 230 21.90 -0.20 -18.86
#